data_AF-A0A1Q7YC69-F1
#
_entry.id   AF-A0A1Q7YC69-F1
#
_cell.length_a   1.000
_cell.length_b   1.000
_cell.length_c   1.000
_cell.angle_alpha   90.00
_cell.angle_beta   90.00
_cell.angle_gamma   90.00
#
_symmetry.space_group_name_H-M   'P 1'
#
loop_
_entity.id
_entity.type
_entity.pdbx_description
1 polymer ?
#
loop_
_entity_poly.entity_id
_entity_poly.type
_entity_poly.pdbx_seq_one_letter_code
_entity_poly.pdbx_strand_id
1 'polypeptide(L)'
;MRAFLDQHRRVPSRHIILYLSIGFGNRWIFEAVEILPGNEKLLQMLGFHRHADVERDDTSPYLLTNPPVVPLWIDPLMMQINIECWLEEMIGNPDTGWQRHWFPDSRQIWQLSILEEICQYYQHRKRTPDSVATTAFRTVEWGLKLSLLTYLMSHALLVPEDDIDILFGQLRNPFFKGQPRQEMVCPRAANKYVKMMALPVMRMATQQTLSGLQELFRKNVAHAVIWDDIFAVVFLLLMSAGSTQRSLIQRAIVCAVSKENALGEAQAMNHELVDYVIHMFHDKFRTGSKSKSFNPLRRNSGAAQSPLSPFAARVKNATDRYCESFSILMHEHWPGLTQVKIT
;
A
#
# COMPACT_ATOMS: atom_id res chain seq x y z
N MET A 1 -21.88 -1.31 -13.21
CA MET A 1 -21.71 0.16 -13.37
C MET A 1 -22.12 0.64 -14.76
N ARG A 2 -21.67 0.03 -15.87
CA ARG A 2 -22.08 0.42 -17.25
C ARG A 2 -23.60 0.31 -17.48
N ALA A 3 -24.18 -0.86 -17.20
CA ALA A 3 -25.63 -1.07 -17.19
C ALA A 3 -26.38 -0.13 -16.23
N PHE A 4 -25.71 0.33 -15.16
CA PHE A 4 -26.26 1.25 -14.18
C PHE A 4 -26.29 2.70 -14.72
N LEU A 5 -25.18 3.20 -15.29
CA LEU A 5 -25.12 4.51 -15.94
C LEU A 5 -26.04 4.58 -17.16
N ASP A 6 -26.16 3.49 -17.92
CA ASP A 6 -27.08 3.38 -19.06
C ASP A 6 -28.55 3.39 -18.63
N GLN A 7 -28.90 2.77 -17.49
CA GLN A 7 -30.24 2.87 -16.89
C GLN A 7 -30.55 4.29 -16.35
N HIS A 8 -29.53 5.08 -16.02
CA HIS A 8 -29.68 6.40 -15.39
C HIS A 8 -29.34 7.55 -16.35
N ARG A 9 -29.28 7.33 -17.67
CA ARG A 9 -29.07 8.37 -18.71
C ARG A 9 -30.08 9.53 -18.66
N ARG A 10 -31.21 9.36 -17.97
CA ARG A 10 -32.23 10.40 -17.79
C ARG A 10 -31.95 11.33 -16.61
N VAL A 11 -30.94 11.05 -15.78
CA VAL A 11 -30.49 11.95 -14.71
C VAL A 11 -29.57 13.00 -15.34
N PRO A 12 -29.81 14.31 -15.14
CA PRO A 12 -28.91 15.34 -15.64
C PRO A 12 -27.53 15.13 -15.01
N SER A 13 -26.59 14.61 -15.80
CA SER A 13 -25.22 14.36 -15.40
C SER A 13 -24.36 15.52 -15.86
N ARG A 14 -23.59 16.09 -14.93
CA ARG A 14 -22.62 17.14 -15.24
C ARG A 14 -21.23 16.54 -15.23
N HIS A 15 -20.48 16.83 -16.28
CA HIS A 15 -19.07 16.48 -16.38
C HIS A 15 -18.26 17.31 -15.38
N ILE A 16 -17.37 16.64 -14.66
CA ILE A 16 -16.52 17.18 -13.61
C ILE A 16 -15.10 16.70 -13.87
N ILE A 17 -14.13 17.57 -13.66
CA ILE A 17 -12.73 17.15 -13.59
C ILE A 17 -12.42 16.92 -12.11
N LEU A 18 -12.08 15.67 -11.78
CA LEU A 18 -11.78 15.23 -10.44
C LEU A 18 -10.28 14.94 -10.30
N TYR A 19 -9.64 15.67 -9.39
CA TYR A 19 -8.26 15.44 -8.99
C TYR A 19 -8.24 14.59 -7.73
N LEU A 20 -7.49 13.49 -7.75
CA LEU A 20 -7.26 12.63 -6.58
C LEU A 20 -5.77 12.45 -6.31
N SER A 21 -5.41 12.38 -5.05
CA SER A 21 -4.04 12.11 -4.59
C SER A 21 -4.05 11.14 -3.41
N ILE A 22 -2.98 10.37 -3.28
CA ILE A 22 -2.69 9.59 -2.08
C ILE A 22 -1.73 10.31 -1.11
N GLY A 23 -1.47 11.61 -1.36
CA GLY A 23 -0.59 12.45 -0.56
C GLY A 23 0.83 12.62 -1.11
N PHE A 24 1.18 11.90 -2.18
CA PHE A 24 2.46 12.05 -2.88
C PHE A 24 2.35 11.66 -4.35
N GLY A 25 3.40 12.00 -5.11
CA GLY A 25 3.48 11.75 -6.54
C GLY A 25 2.52 12.62 -7.34
N ASN A 26 2.36 12.29 -8.62
CA ASN A 26 1.43 13.00 -9.49
C ASN A 26 -0.03 12.74 -9.10
N ARG A 27 -0.83 13.81 -9.15
CA ARG A 27 -2.28 13.77 -8.97
C ARG A 27 -2.90 12.96 -10.10
N TRP A 28 -3.89 12.15 -9.78
CA TRP A 28 -4.66 11.38 -10.75
C TRP A 28 -5.85 12.24 -11.20
N ILE A 29 -6.00 12.37 -12.51
CA ILE A 29 -7.02 13.22 -13.12
C ILE A 29 -8.07 12.30 -13.73
N PHE A 30 -9.31 12.47 -13.29
CA PHE A 30 -10.45 11.74 -13.79
C PHE A 30 -11.46 12.70 -14.38
N GLU A 31 -11.95 12.35 -15.56
CA GLU A 31 -13.28 12.80 -15.93
C GLU A 31 -14.29 12.06 -15.06
N ALA A 32 -15.24 12.79 -14.49
CA ALA A 32 -16.23 12.27 -13.56
C ALA A 32 -17.60 12.86 -13.86
N VAL A 33 -18.63 12.21 -13.34
CA VAL A 33 -19.99 12.73 -13.35
C VAL A 33 -20.51 12.89 -11.94
N GLU A 34 -21.16 14.03 -11.70
CA GLU A 34 -22.00 14.20 -10.53
C GLU A 34 -23.26 13.35 -10.68
N ILE A 35 -23.53 12.53 -9.68
CA ILE A 35 -24.78 11.77 -9.58
C ILE A 35 -25.70 12.53 -8.62
N LEU A 36 -26.93 12.79 -9.06
CA LEU A 36 -28.02 13.21 -8.20
C LEU A 36 -28.77 11.96 -7.77
N PRO A 37 -28.55 11.43 -6.56
CA PRO A 37 -29.15 10.17 -6.18
C PRO A 37 -30.65 10.38 -5.93
N GLY A 38 -31.50 9.68 -6.68
CA GLY A 38 -32.95 9.64 -6.43
C GLY A 38 -33.41 8.46 -5.58
N ASN A 39 -32.50 7.55 -5.17
CA ASN A 39 -32.84 6.29 -4.51
C ASN A 39 -31.85 5.97 -3.38
N GLU A 40 -32.36 5.74 -2.17
CA GLU A 40 -31.61 5.35 -0.97
C GLU A 40 -30.67 4.16 -1.19
N LYS A 41 -31.09 3.12 -1.92
CA LYS A 41 -30.27 1.93 -2.19
C LYS A 41 -28.99 2.26 -2.95
N LEU A 42 -29.09 3.17 -3.92
CA LEU A 42 -27.93 3.62 -4.71
C LEU A 42 -26.91 4.34 -3.83
N LEU A 43 -27.48 5.16 -2.97
CA LEU A 43 -26.83 6.08 -2.06
C LEU A 43 -26.06 5.25 -1.00
N GLN A 44 -26.60 4.08 -0.59
CA GLN A 44 -25.93 3.09 0.28
C GLN A 44 -24.82 2.33 -0.46
N MET A 45 -25.09 1.82 -1.67
CA MET A 45 -24.11 1.07 -2.48
C MET A 45 -22.85 1.87 -2.80
N LEU A 46 -23.00 3.19 -3.00
CA LEU A 46 -21.91 4.12 -3.31
C LEU A 46 -21.26 4.74 -2.06
N GLY A 47 -21.75 4.39 -0.86
CA GLY A 47 -21.15 4.79 0.42
C GLY A 47 -21.30 6.28 0.74
N PHE A 48 -22.34 6.91 0.19
CA PHE A 48 -22.57 8.35 0.29
C PHE A 48 -23.26 8.79 1.59
N HIS A 49 -23.77 7.86 2.40
CA HIS A 49 -24.49 8.17 3.64
C HIS A 49 -23.59 8.33 4.87
N ARG A 50 -24.13 9.04 5.86
CA ARG A 50 -23.77 8.88 7.27
C ARG A 50 -24.38 7.56 7.75
N HIS A 51 -23.63 6.71 8.44
CA HIS A 51 -24.26 5.70 9.30
C HIS A 51 -25.08 6.48 10.33
N ALA A 52 -26.40 6.48 10.19
CA ALA A 52 -27.27 6.99 11.22
C ALA A 52 -27.22 5.96 12.35
N ASP A 53 -26.82 6.42 13.54
CA ASP A 53 -27.19 5.73 14.76
C ASP A 53 -28.72 5.51 14.70
N VAL A 54 -29.09 4.26 14.95
CA VAL A 54 -30.47 3.81 15.08
C VAL A 54 -31.16 4.73 16.10
N GLU A 55 -32.43 5.07 15.84
CA GLU A 55 -33.30 5.91 16.69
C GLU A 55 -33.27 7.41 16.42
N ARG A 56 -33.93 7.85 15.34
CA ARG A 56 -34.90 8.95 15.40
C ARG A 56 -35.75 9.00 14.14
N ASP A 57 -37.05 8.77 14.36
CA ASP A 57 -38.11 8.97 13.39
C ASP A 57 -38.30 10.47 13.09
N ASP A 58 -38.76 10.71 11.87
CA ASP A 58 -39.31 11.92 11.28
C ASP A 58 -38.39 13.11 10.88
N THR A 59 -38.38 13.32 9.55
CA THR A 59 -38.03 14.51 8.72
C THR A 59 -36.60 14.67 8.14
N SER A 60 -36.50 14.33 6.84
CA SER A 60 -35.63 14.91 5.79
C SER A 60 -34.16 14.44 5.66
N PRO A 61 -33.56 14.62 4.46
CA PRO A 61 -33.02 13.57 3.61
C PRO A 61 -31.55 13.30 3.92
N TYR A 62 -31.08 12.11 3.58
CA TYR A 62 -29.73 11.62 3.80
C TYR A 62 -28.61 12.68 3.68
N LEU A 63 -27.95 13.01 4.80
CA LEU A 63 -26.79 13.89 4.80
C LEU A 63 -25.64 13.17 4.07
N LEU A 64 -25.27 13.68 2.88
CA LEU A 64 -24.17 13.15 2.08
C LEU A 64 -22.84 13.41 2.80
N THR A 65 -22.11 12.39 3.22
CA THR A 65 -20.82 12.62 3.91
C THR A 65 -19.65 12.86 2.97
N ASN A 66 -19.83 12.58 1.67
CA ASN A 66 -18.80 12.61 0.64
C ASN A 66 -19.39 13.08 -0.69
N PRO A 67 -18.60 13.68 -1.60
CA PRO A 67 -19.10 14.21 -2.86
C PRO A 67 -19.67 13.08 -3.73
N PRO A 68 -20.87 13.25 -4.32
CA PRO A 68 -21.56 12.21 -5.09
C PRO A 68 -21.01 12.11 -6.52
N VAL A 69 -19.70 11.96 -6.66
CA VAL A 69 -19.01 11.91 -7.94
C VAL A 69 -18.52 10.51 -8.25
N VAL A 70 -18.68 10.10 -9.50
CA VAL A 70 -18.21 8.81 -10.00
C VAL A 70 -17.36 9.04 -11.25
N PRO A 71 -16.14 8.47 -11.34
CA PRO A 71 -15.33 8.56 -12.54
C PRO A 71 -16.09 8.02 -13.75
N LEU A 72 -15.98 8.73 -14.88
CA LEU A 72 -16.38 8.19 -16.16
C LEU A 72 -15.54 6.96 -16.48
N TRP A 73 -16.15 6.04 -17.23
CA TRP A 73 -15.56 4.76 -17.53
C TRP A 73 -14.25 4.96 -18.30
N ILE A 74 -13.13 4.75 -17.61
CA ILE A 74 -11.83 4.63 -18.25
C ILE A 74 -11.71 3.16 -18.67
N ASP A 75 -11.28 2.95 -19.90
CA ASP A 75 -10.99 1.62 -20.41
C ASP A 75 -10.08 0.85 -19.42
N PRO A 76 -10.44 -0.37 -18.98
CA PRO A 76 -9.67 -1.09 -17.99
C PRO A 76 -8.20 -1.29 -18.34
N LEU A 77 -7.89 -1.48 -19.63
CA LEU A 77 -6.53 -1.60 -20.10
C LEU A 77 -5.78 -0.27 -19.98
N MET A 78 -6.37 0.84 -20.43
CA MET A 78 -5.80 2.17 -20.24
C MET A 78 -5.56 2.51 -18.76
N MET A 79 -6.48 2.13 -17.87
CA MET A 79 -6.27 2.33 -16.44
C MET A 79 -5.10 1.50 -15.91
N GLN A 80 -4.98 0.25 -16.32
CA GLN A 80 -3.84 -0.58 -15.94
C GLN A 80 -2.52 0.03 -16.42
N ILE A 81 -2.47 0.51 -17.66
CA ILE A 81 -1.30 1.21 -18.21
C ILE A 81 -0.98 2.45 -17.38
N ASN A 82 -1.98 3.27 -17.04
CA ASN A 82 -1.78 4.46 -16.21
C ASN A 82 -1.23 4.12 -14.83
N ILE A 83 -1.74 3.05 -14.20
CA ILE A 83 -1.24 2.57 -12.90
C ILE A 83 0.21 2.10 -13.04
N GLU A 84 0.54 1.35 -14.08
CA GLU A 84 1.89 0.87 -14.32
C GLU A 84 2.87 2.02 -14.56
N CYS A 85 2.49 3.01 -15.39
CA CYS A 85 3.29 4.22 -15.62
C CYS A 85 3.50 5.01 -14.33
N TRP A 86 2.44 5.19 -13.53
CA TRP A 86 2.53 5.86 -12.23
C TRP A 86 3.48 5.11 -11.28
N LEU A 87 3.39 3.77 -11.22
CA LEU A 87 4.29 2.96 -10.40
C LEU A 87 5.75 3.10 -10.86
N GLU A 88 5.99 3.10 -12.17
CA GLU A 88 7.33 3.25 -12.74
C GLU A 88 7.94 4.61 -12.45
N GLU A 89 7.13 5.66 -12.47
CA GLU A 89 7.53 6.99 -12.06
C GLU A 89 7.91 7.02 -10.57
N MET A 90 7.05 6.45 -9.70
CA MET A 90 7.27 6.48 -8.25
C MET A 90 8.49 5.69 -7.80
N ILE A 91 8.70 4.49 -8.35
CA ILE A 91 9.93 3.71 -8.03
C ILE A 91 11.15 4.27 -8.73
N GLY A 92 10.95 4.93 -9.88
CA GLY A 92 11.98 5.42 -10.79
C GLY A 92 12.59 6.76 -10.38
N ASN A 93 11.84 7.59 -9.66
CA ASN A 93 12.26 8.93 -9.25
C ASN A 93 12.53 8.99 -7.73
N PRO A 94 13.81 9.16 -7.29
CA PRO A 94 14.15 9.26 -5.87
C PRO A 94 13.56 10.49 -5.17
N ASP A 95 13.25 11.55 -5.92
CA ASP A 95 12.77 12.82 -5.35
C ASP A 95 11.29 12.77 -4.93
N THR A 96 10.57 11.70 -5.29
CA THR A 96 9.16 11.52 -4.92
C THR A 96 8.94 11.35 -3.42
N GLY A 97 9.96 10.90 -2.68
CA GLY A 97 9.95 10.81 -1.22
C GLY A 97 8.84 9.91 -0.63
N TRP A 98 8.23 9.05 -1.43
CA TRP A 98 7.05 8.25 -1.06
C TRP A 98 7.31 7.34 0.16
N GLN A 99 8.56 6.97 0.41
CA GLN A 99 8.97 6.15 1.55
C GLN A 99 8.56 6.80 2.88
N ARG A 100 8.67 8.14 2.97
CA ARG A 100 8.33 8.92 4.17
C ARG A 100 6.84 8.95 4.45
N HIS A 101 6.02 8.84 3.41
CA HIS A 101 4.56 8.73 3.57
C HIS A 101 4.14 7.38 4.13
N TRP A 102 4.96 6.34 3.96
CA TRP A 102 4.69 5.01 4.49
C TRP A 102 5.06 4.87 5.98
N PHE A 103 6.07 5.63 6.41
CA PHE A 103 6.59 5.65 7.76
C PHE A 103 6.69 7.09 8.30
N PRO A 104 5.56 7.76 8.58
CA PRO A 104 5.55 9.15 9.05
C PRO A 104 6.00 9.31 10.51
N ASP A 105 6.03 8.22 11.30
CA ASP A 105 6.39 8.25 12.71
C ASP A 105 7.92 8.10 12.91
N SER A 106 8.49 8.98 13.72
CA SER A 106 9.86 8.89 14.25
C SER A 106 10.24 7.52 14.84
N ARG A 107 9.28 6.75 15.37
CA ARG A 107 9.53 5.39 15.88
C ARG A 107 9.80 4.36 14.77
N GLN A 108 9.51 4.71 13.52
CA GLN A 108 9.65 3.85 12.34
C GLN A 108 10.85 4.25 11.46
N ILE A 109 11.76 5.09 11.98
CA ILE A 109 12.93 5.62 11.25
C ILE A 109 13.79 4.50 10.65
N TRP A 110 13.92 3.35 11.33
CA TRP A 110 14.75 2.26 10.81
C TRP A 110 14.09 1.55 9.63
N GLN A 111 12.77 1.32 9.64
CA GLN A 111 12.06 0.77 8.47
C GLN A 111 12.16 1.72 7.29
N LEU A 112 12.00 3.02 7.53
CA LEU A 112 12.22 4.06 6.53
C LEU A 112 13.64 3.99 5.96
N SER A 113 14.65 3.92 6.83
CA SER A 113 16.06 3.85 6.41
C SER A 113 16.33 2.60 5.55
N ILE A 114 15.80 1.44 5.94
CA ILE A 114 15.93 0.21 5.14
C ILE A 114 15.25 0.37 3.78
N LEU A 115 14.04 0.94 3.74
CA LEU A 115 13.34 1.15 2.48
C LEU A 115 14.08 2.13 1.56
N GLU A 116 14.60 3.23 2.10
CA GLU A 116 15.45 4.17 1.37
C GLU A 116 16.69 3.49 0.80
N GLU A 117 17.35 2.63 1.58
CA GLU A 117 18.51 1.84 1.12
C GLU A 117 18.14 0.86 0.00
N ILE A 118 16.97 0.20 0.08
CA ILE A 118 16.46 -0.69 -0.98
C ILE A 118 16.18 0.11 -2.25
N CYS A 119 15.56 1.29 -2.13
CA CYS A 119 15.33 2.18 -3.27
C CYS A 119 16.64 2.63 -3.91
N GLN A 120 17.64 3.04 -3.13
CA GLN A 120 18.96 3.42 -3.64
C GLN A 120 19.66 2.24 -4.33
N TYR A 121 19.57 1.05 -3.74
CA TYR A 121 20.11 -0.18 -4.33
C TYR A 121 19.47 -0.47 -5.70
N TYR A 122 18.13 -0.42 -5.79
CA TYR A 122 17.41 -0.57 -7.05
C TYR A 122 17.85 0.46 -8.09
N GLN A 123 17.95 1.74 -7.70
CA GLN A 123 18.35 2.84 -8.59
C GLN A 123 19.77 2.68 -9.12
N HIS A 124 20.70 2.28 -8.26
CA HIS A 124 22.08 2.01 -8.67
C HIS A 124 22.14 0.88 -9.71
N ARG A 125 21.40 -0.21 -9.47
CA ARG A 125 21.32 -1.33 -10.41
C ARG A 125 20.65 -0.95 -11.74
N LYS A 126 19.58 -0.15 -11.70
CA LYS A 126 18.87 0.31 -12.92
C LYS A 126 19.81 1.01 -13.92
N ARG A 127 20.87 1.65 -13.43
CA ARG A 127 21.89 2.32 -14.27
C ARG A 127 22.91 1.36 -14.90
N THR A 128 22.94 0.10 -14.48
CA THR A 128 23.87 -0.93 -14.96
C THR A 128 23.13 -1.88 -15.92
N PRO A 129 23.37 -1.80 -17.26
CA PRO A 129 22.58 -2.52 -18.27
C PRO A 129 22.50 -4.04 -18.05
N ASP A 130 23.63 -4.66 -17.72
CA ASP A 130 23.73 -6.12 -17.49
C ASP A 130 22.86 -6.59 -16.32
N SER A 131 22.58 -5.69 -15.38
CA SER A 131 21.83 -6.02 -14.17
C SER A 131 20.31 -5.97 -14.40
N VAL A 132 19.84 -5.15 -15.34
CA VAL A 132 18.40 -4.91 -15.64
C VAL A 132 17.73 -6.12 -16.30
N ALA A 133 18.50 -6.91 -17.06
CA ALA A 133 18.00 -8.12 -17.70
C ALA A 133 17.85 -9.32 -16.74
N THR A 134 18.30 -9.20 -15.48
CA THR A 134 18.28 -10.32 -14.54
C THR A 134 16.90 -10.50 -13.89
N THR A 135 16.48 -11.76 -13.67
CA THR A 135 15.29 -12.08 -12.87
C THR A 135 15.34 -11.41 -11.49
N ALA A 136 16.54 -11.31 -10.91
CA ALA A 136 16.72 -10.75 -9.57
C ALA A 136 16.34 -9.26 -9.53
N PHE A 137 16.83 -8.46 -10.48
CA PHE A 137 16.44 -7.06 -10.62
C PHE A 137 14.93 -6.90 -10.82
N ARG A 138 14.34 -7.70 -11.71
CA ARG A 138 12.89 -7.69 -11.97
C ARG A 138 12.07 -8.08 -10.74
N THR A 139 12.58 -8.98 -9.90
CA THR A 139 11.90 -9.38 -8.66
C THR A 139 11.89 -8.23 -7.65
N VAL A 140 13.02 -7.50 -7.51
CA VAL A 140 13.09 -6.30 -6.66
C VAL A 140 12.15 -5.21 -7.18
N GLU A 141 12.12 -4.98 -8.49
CA GLU A 141 11.19 -4.05 -9.15
C GLU A 141 9.74 -4.38 -8.81
N TRP A 142 9.32 -5.65 -8.98
CA TRP A 142 7.97 -6.08 -8.63
C TRP A 142 7.67 -5.95 -7.13
N GLY A 143 8.65 -6.20 -6.25
CA GLY A 143 8.49 -5.98 -4.81
C GLY A 143 8.27 -4.51 -4.44
N LEU A 144 8.95 -3.59 -5.13
CA LEU A 144 8.73 -2.14 -4.96
C LEU A 144 7.36 -1.71 -5.51
N LYS A 145 6.94 -2.23 -6.67
CA LYS A 145 5.60 -2.00 -7.22
C LYS A 145 4.52 -2.52 -6.26
N LEU A 146 4.68 -3.72 -5.73
CA LEU A 146 3.77 -4.33 -4.74
C LEU A 146 3.68 -3.49 -3.45
N SER A 147 4.81 -2.94 -3.01
CA SER A 147 4.91 -2.07 -1.85
C SER A 147 4.06 -0.79 -2.00
N LEU A 148 4.21 -0.09 -3.13
CA LEU A 148 3.39 1.08 -3.47
C LEU A 148 1.90 0.74 -3.63
N LEU A 149 1.59 -0.39 -4.28
CA LEU A 149 0.21 -0.85 -4.44
C LEU A 149 -0.42 -1.18 -3.08
N THR A 150 0.33 -1.79 -2.17
CA THR A 150 -0.11 -2.03 -0.78
C THR A 150 -0.47 -0.72 -0.09
N TYR A 151 0.36 0.32 -0.26
CA TYR A 151 0.06 1.65 0.27
C TYR A 151 -1.23 2.23 -0.33
N LEU A 152 -1.35 2.25 -1.67
CA LEU A 152 -2.52 2.72 -2.40
C LEU A 152 -3.81 2.01 -1.95
N MET A 153 -3.75 0.69 -1.78
CA MET A 153 -4.90 -0.10 -1.35
C MET A 153 -5.28 0.15 0.11
N SER A 154 -4.32 0.53 0.96
CA SER A 154 -4.52 0.80 2.38
C SER A 154 -5.10 2.20 2.64
N HIS A 155 -4.70 3.22 1.89
CA HIS A 155 -5.02 4.63 2.14
C HIS A 155 -6.18 5.15 1.29
N ALA A 156 -6.84 6.22 1.73
CA ALA A 156 -7.89 6.87 0.96
C ALA A 156 -7.29 7.84 -0.06
N LEU A 157 -7.82 7.83 -1.28
CA LEU A 157 -7.57 8.88 -2.26
C LEU A 157 -8.38 10.12 -1.89
N LEU A 158 -7.70 11.25 -1.71
CA LEU A 158 -8.26 12.53 -1.31
C LEU A 158 -8.18 13.54 -2.44
N VAL A 159 -9.09 14.51 -2.43
CA VAL A 159 -8.96 15.72 -3.25
C VAL A 159 -7.86 16.59 -2.64
N PRO A 160 -6.84 17.02 -3.41
CA PRO A 160 -5.82 17.93 -2.91
C PRO A 160 -6.44 19.22 -2.36
N GLU A 161 -5.86 19.78 -1.29
CA GLU A 161 -6.42 20.96 -0.60
C GLU A 161 -6.69 22.13 -1.54
N ASP A 162 -5.76 22.40 -2.47
CA ASP A 162 -5.88 23.46 -3.49
C ASP A 162 -7.06 23.24 -4.46
N ASP A 163 -7.48 21.99 -4.65
CA ASP A 163 -8.50 21.59 -5.63
C ASP A 163 -9.90 21.44 -4.98
N ILE A 164 -10.00 21.55 -3.65
CA ILE A 164 -11.27 21.38 -2.93
C ILE A 164 -12.29 22.42 -3.38
N ASP A 165 -11.92 23.70 -3.39
CA ASP A 165 -12.84 24.79 -3.74
C ASP A 165 -13.28 24.69 -5.22
N ILE A 166 -12.38 24.22 -6.09
CA ILE A 166 -12.68 23.94 -7.51
C ILE A 166 -13.73 22.83 -7.63
N LEU A 167 -13.59 21.74 -6.88
CA LEU A 167 -14.58 20.66 -6.87
C LEU A 167 -15.94 21.16 -6.36
N PHE A 168 -15.98 21.86 -5.23
CA PHE A 168 -17.22 22.40 -4.67
C PHE A 168 -17.93 23.38 -5.61
N GLY A 169 -17.18 24.19 -6.37
CA GLY A 169 -17.73 25.08 -7.40
C GLY A 169 -18.36 24.34 -8.58
N GLN A 170 -17.85 23.16 -8.94
CA GLN A 170 -18.38 22.33 -10.02
C GLN A 170 -19.70 21.63 -9.65
N LEU A 171 -19.80 21.17 -8.39
CA LEU A 171 -20.95 20.43 -7.86
C LEU A 171 -22.22 21.28 -7.84
N ARG A 172 -23.37 20.67 -8.13
CA ARG A 172 -24.69 21.31 -8.09
C ARG A 172 -25.63 20.64 -7.09
N ASN A 173 -25.27 19.49 -6.53
CA ASN A 173 -26.09 18.78 -5.57
C ASN A 173 -26.39 19.67 -4.35
N PRO A 174 -27.67 20.04 -4.11
CA PRO A 174 -28.03 20.96 -3.04
C PRO A 174 -27.77 20.36 -1.65
N PHE A 175 -27.84 19.03 -1.50
CA PHE A 175 -27.59 18.33 -0.24
C PHE A 175 -26.11 18.30 0.15
N PHE A 176 -25.20 18.49 -0.81
CA PHE A 176 -23.77 18.59 -0.56
C PHE A 176 -23.29 20.05 -0.49
N LYS A 177 -23.86 20.94 -1.33
CA LYS A 177 -23.52 22.38 -1.34
C LYS A 177 -23.84 23.12 -0.05
N GLY A 178 -24.87 22.69 0.68
CA GLY A 178 -25.26 23.29 1.95
C GLY A 178 -24.40 22.87 3.15
N GLN A 179 -23.41 22.01 2.96
CA GLN A 179 -22.60 21.48 4.06
C GLN A 179 -21.40 22.38 4.39
N PRO A 180 -20.93 22.37 5.64
CA PRO A 180 -19.68 23.02 6.01
C PRO A 180 -18.53 22.51 5.16
N ARG A 181 -17.60 23.41 4.80
CA ARG A 181 -16.37 23.03 4.11
C ARG A 181 -15.64 21.95 4.91
N GLN A 182 -15.27 20.88 4.22
CA GLN A 182 -14.45 19.81 4.78
C GLN A 182 -12.99 20.06 4.40
N GLU A 183 -12.08 19.92 5.36
CA GLU A 183 -10.63 20.01 5.12
C GLU A 183 -10.11 18.78 4.36
N MET A 184 -10.72 17.62 4.57
CA MET A 184 -10.35 16.37 3.90
C MET A 184 -11.55 15.80 3.14
N VAL A 185 -11.48 15.82 1.81
CA VAL A 185 -12.57 15.34 0.95
C VAL A 185 -12.15 14.02 0.28
N CYS A 186 -12.90 12.95 0.54
CA CYS A 186 -12.69 11.63 -0.06
C CYS A 186 -13.88 11.23 -0.95
N PRO A 187 -13.77 11.30 -2.27
CA PRO A 187 -14.80 10.79 -3.18
C PRO A 187 -14.85 9.26 -3.14
N ARG A 188 -15.58 8.69 -2.17
CA ARG A 188 -15.57 7.25 -1.85
C ARG A 188 -15.83 6.35 -3.05
N ALA A 189 -16.77 6.72 -3.93
CA ALA A 189 -17.07 5.94 -5.13
C ALA A 189 -15.88 5.91 -6.11
N ALA A 190 -15.22 7.06 -6.33
CA ALA A 190 -14.01 7.14 -7.14
C ALA A 190 -12.84 6.37 -6.51
N ASN A 191 -12.63 6.53 -5.21
CA ASN A 191 -11.62 5.78 -4.46
C ASN A 191 -11.82 4.26 -4.57
N LYS A 192 -13.06 3.77 -4.40
CA LYS A 192 -13.41 2.36 -4.59
C LYS A 192 -13.13 1.91 -6.03
N TYR A 193 -13.47 2.74 -7.01
CA TYR A 193 -13.22 2.45 -8.41
C TYR A 193 -11.74 2.27 -8.70
N VAL A 194 -10.89 3.25 -8.35
CA VAL A 194 -9.43 3.16 -8.53
C VAL A 194 -8.85 1.90 -7.89
N LYS A 195 -9.26 1.57 -6.65
CA LYS A 195 -8.79 0.36 -5.96
C LYS A 195 -9.23 -0.94 -6.63
N MET A 196 -10.46 -1.00 -7.15
CA MET A 196 -10.91 -2.16 -7.93
C MET A 196 -10.08 -2.34 -9.21
N MET A 197 -9.64 -1.25 -9.83
CA MET A 197 -8.79 -1.29 -11.02
C MET A 197 -7.32 -1.58 -10.71
N ALA A 198 -6.82 -1.17 -9.54
CA ALA A 198 -5.47 -1.50 -9.07
C ALA A 198 -5.33 -2.96 -8.62
N LEU A 199 -6.43 -3.60 -8.20
CA LEU A 199 -6.41 -4.96 -7.68
C LEU A 199 -5.84 -6.01 -8.66
N PRO A 200 -6.20 -6.04 -9.95
CA PRO A 200 -5.54 -6.90 -10.94
C PRO A 200 -4.01 -6.70 -11.00
N VAL A 201 -3.55 -5.45 -11.00
CA VAL A 201 -2.12 -5.10 -11.03
C VAL A 201 -1.43 -5.57 -9.75
N MET A 202 -2.08 -5.40 -8.59
CA MET A 202 -1.57 -5.90 -7.30
C MET A 202 -1.46 -7.43 -7.28
N ARG A 203 -2.43 -8.15 -7.84
CA ARG A 203 -2.37 -9.62 -7.96
C ARG A 203 -1.20 -10.05 -8.82
N MET A 204 -1.02 -9.40 -9.97
CA MET A 204 0.12 -9.65 -10.86
C MET A 204 1.45 -9.36 -10.14
N ALA A 205 1.58 -8.21 -9.49
CA ALA A 205 2.78 -7.84 -8.74
C ALA A 205 3.09 -8.84 -7.61
N THR A 206 2.06 -9.30 -6.90
CA THR A 206 2.19 -10.34 -5.86
C THR A 206 2.73 -11.64 -6.44
N GLN A 207 2.13 -12.13 -7.52
CA GLN A 207 2.56 -13.37 -8.18
C GLN A 207 4.01 -13.25 -8.69
N GLN A 208 4.35 -12.17 -9.38
CA GLN A 208 5.69 -11.96 -9.92
C GLN A 208 6.75 -11.84 -8.81
N THR A 209 6.42 -11.16 -7.70
CA THR A 209 7.32 -11.03 -6.55
C THR A 209 7.56 -12.38 -5.88
N LEU A 210 6.51 -13.14 -5.59
CA LEU A 210 6.62 -14.43 -4.90
C LEU A 210 7.27 -15.51 -5.77
N SER A 211 6.88 -15.62 -7.04
CA SER A 211 7.49 -16.57 -7.99
C SER A 211 8.96 -16.22 -8.25
N GLY A 212 9.28 -14.94 -8.43
CA GLY A 212 10.65 -14.47 -8.59
C GLY A 212 11.50 -14.77 -7.35
N LEU A 213 10.97 -14.50 -6.15
CA LEU A 213 11.65 -14.81 -4.89
C LEU A 213 11.91 -16.32 -4.75
N GLN A 214 10.93 -17.16 -5.09
CA GLN A 214 11.08 -18.61 -5.06
C GLN A 214 12.15 -19.09 -6.05
N GLU A 215 12.23 -18.50 -7.24
CA GLU A 215 13.29 -18.79 -8.21
C GLU A 215 14.67 -18.39 -7.66
N LEU A 216 14.77 -17.22 -7.03
CA LEU A 216 16.02 -16.76 -6.40
C LEU A 216 16.47 -17.70 -5.27
N PHE A 217 15.55 -18.21 -4.45
CA PHE A 217 15.89 -19.19 -3.42
C PHE A 217 16.41 -20.51 -4.00
N ARG A 218 15.88 -20.96 -5.15
CA ARG A 218 16.30 -22.20 -5.81
C ARG A 218 17.64 -22.09 -6.55
N LYS A 219 18.08 -20.88 -6.93
CA LYS A 219 19.32 -20.68 -7.69
C LYS A 219 20.56 -21.12 -6.89
N ASN A 220 21.37 -22.00 -7.47
CA ASN A 220 22.67 -22.41 -6.92
C ASN A 220 23.77 -21.43 -7.34
N VAL A 221 23.62 -20.16 -6.98
CA VAL A 221 24.60 -19.09 -7.25
C VAL A 221 25.33 -18.77 -5.95
N ALA A 222 26.57 -18.27 -6.06
CA ALA A 222 27.35 -17.81 -4.92
C ALA A 222 26.52 -16.88 -4.04
N HIS A 223 26.48 -17.17 -2.73
CA HIS A 223 25.58 -16.49 -1.79
C HIS A 223 25.74 -14.97 -1.83
N ALA A 224 26.96 -14.46 -2.00
CA ALA A 224 27.23 -13.03 -2.06
C ALA A 224 26.54 -12.31 -3.24
N VAL A 225 26.23 -13.01 -4.34
CA VAL A 225 25.70 -12.40 -5.57
C VAL A 225 24.19 -12.14 -5.48
N ILE A 226 23.44 -13.00 -4.80
CA ILE A 226 21.96 -12.95 -4.75
C ILE A 226 21.41 -12.51 -3.39
N TRP A 227 22.29 -12.39 -2.37
CA TRP A 227 21.86 -12.08 -1.01
C TRP A 227 21.16 -10.73 -0.92
N ASP A 228 21.72 -9.68 -1.54
CA ASP A 228 21.15 -8.33 -1.50
C ASP A 228 19.74 -8.29 -2.12
N ASP A 229 19.55 -9.01 -3.24
CA ASP A 229 18.26 -9.07 -3.94
C ASP A 229 17.20 -9.80 -3.13
N ILE A 230 17.54 -11.00 -2.63
CA ILE A 230 16.63 -11.77 -1.80
C ILE A 230 16.31 -10.98 -0.53
N PHE A 231 17.31 -10.37 0.11
CA PHE A 231 17.13 -9.54 1.28
C PHE A 231 16.15 -8.40 1.02
N ALA A 232 16.36 -7.63 -0.06
CA ALA A 232 15.50 -6.52 -0.43
C ALA A 232 14.04 -6.98 -0.63
N VAL A 233 13.83 -8.07 -1.39
CA VAL A 233 12.49 -8.60 -1.66
C VAL A 233 11.83 -9.11 -0.38
N VAL A 234 12.55 -9.82 0.49
CA VAL A 234 12.04 -10.28 1.78
C VAL A 234 11.59 -9.10 2.63
N PHE A 235 12.39 -8.05 2.77
CA PHE A 235 12.00 -6.87 3.55
C PHE A 235 10.80 -6.14 2.96
N LEU A 236 10.72 -6.00 1.64
CA LEU A 236 9.55 -5.40 0.98
C LEU A 236 8.27 -6.19 1.24
N LEU A 237 8.35 -7.53 1.23
CA LEU A 237 7.22 -8.41 1.58
C LEU A 237 6.82 -8.26 3.05
N LEU A 238 7.78 -8.24 3.97
CA LEU A 238 7.52 -8.06 5.40
C LEU A 238 6.89 -6.70 5.70
N MET A 239 7.39 -5.63 5.09
CA MET A 239 6.81 -4.28 5.21
C MET A 239 5.38 -4.23 4.63
N SER A 240 5.16 -4.86 3.47
CA SER A 240 3.84 -4.92 2.84
C SER A 240 2.83 -5.71 3.69
N ALA A 241 3.23 -6.86 4.23
CA ALA A 241 2.41 -7.67 5.12
C ALA A 241 2.04 -6.87 6.39
N GLY A 242 3.03 -6.29 7.07
CA GLY A 242 2.80 -5.47 8.25
C GLY A 242 1.91 -4.25 7.98
N SER A 243 2.06 -3.59 6.83
CA SER A 243 1.17 -2.50 6.41
C SER A 243 -0.26 -2.98 6.19
N THR A 244 -0.44 -4.14 5.56
CA THR A 244 -1.76 -4.72 5.29
C THR A 244 -2.46 -5.12 6.59
N GLN A 245 -1.76 -5.79 7.51
CA GLN A 245 -2.27 -6.17 8.83
C GLN A 245 -2.72 -4.93 9.63
N ARG A 246 -1.90 -3.87 9.67
CA ARG A 246 -2.27 -2.61 10.33
C ARG A 246 -3.54 -2.01 9.71
N SER A 247 -3.62 -1.97 8.38
CA SER A 247 -4.80 -1.42 7.69
C SER A 247 -6.06 -2.24 7.94
N LEU A 248 -5.97 -3.57 7.94
CA LEU A 248 -7.10 -4.46 8.24
C LEU A 248 -7.65 -4.22 9.65
N ILE A 249 -6.77 -4.19 10.64
CA ILE A 249 -7.16 -3.96 12.05
C ILE A 249 -7.76 -2.57 12.22
N GLN A 250 -7.13 -1.52 11.66
CA GLN A 250 -7.65 -0.16 11.71
C GLN A 250 -9.04 -0.05 11.09
N ARG A 251 -9.27 -0.73 9.95
CA ARG A 251 -10.60 -0.76 9.31
C ARG A 251 -11.63 -1.51 10.15
N ALA A 252 -11.25 -2.61 10.77
CA ALA A 252 -12.14 -3.35 11.67
C ALA A 252 -12.63 -2.47 12.82
N ILE A 253 -11.72 -1.69 13.41
CA ILE A 253 -12.01 -0.74 14.50
C ILE A 253 -12.94 0.38 14.02
N VAL A 254 -12.60 1.04 12.91
CA VAL A 254 -13.35 2.20 12.41
C VAL A 254 -14.74 1.81 11.92
N CYS A 255 -14.86 0.66 11.26
CA CYS A 255 -16.13 0.19 10.70
C CYS A 255 -16.98 -0.63 11.70
N ALA A 256 -16.56 -0.72 12.98
CA ALA A 256 -17.20 -1.54 14.01
C ALA A 256 -17.49 -2.99 13.56
N VAL A 257 -16.64 -3.54 12.69
CA VAL A 257 -16.70 -4.94 12.23
C VAL A 257 -15.95 -5.81 13.23
N SER A 258 -16.23 -7.12 13.26
CA SER A 258 -15.56 -8.04 14.19
C SER A 258 -14.04 -7.92 14.10
N LYS A 259 -13.47 -7.39 15.19
CA LYS A 259 -12.03 -7.22 15.37
C LYS A 259 -11.35 -8.60 15.43
N GLU A 260 -12.04 -9.61 15.96
CA GLU A 260 -11.55 -10.99 16.03
C GLU A 260 -11.27 -11.54 14.63
N ASN A 261 -12.15 -11.31 13.67
CA ASN A 261 -11.94 -11.75 12.29
C ASN A 261 -10.71 -11.09 11.65
N ALA A 262 -10.56 -9.78 11.82
CA ALA A 262 -9.40 -9.06 11.29
C ALA A 262 -8.08 -9.47 11.95
N LEU A 263 -8.10 -9.78 13.25
CA LEU A 263 -6.95 -10.35 13.96
C LEU A 263 -6.63 -11.77 13.45
N GLY A 264 -7.64 -12.59 13.21
CA GLY A 264 -7.48 -13.92 12.63
C GLY A 264 -6.85 -13.88 11.23
N GLU A 265 -7.31 -13.00 10.36
CA GLU A 265 -6.71 -12.78 9.03
C GLU A 265 -5.26 -12.27 9.13
N ALA A 266 -4.98 -11.36 10.07
CA ALA A 266 -3.63 -10.87 10.30
C ALA A 266 -2.69 -11.98 10.80
N GLN A 267 -3.17 -12.86 11.69
CA GLN A 267 -2.43 -14.01 12.18
C GLN A 267 -2.20 -15.07 11.09
N ALA A 268 -3.21 -15.35 10.26
CA ALA A 268 -3.04 -16.23 9.10
C ALA A 268 -1.95 -15.70 8.15
N MET A 269 -1.94 -14.39 7.87
CA MET A 269 -0.88 -13.76 7.07
C MET A 269 0.52 -13.90 7.69
N ASN A 270 0.63 -13.86 9.02
CA ASN A 270 1.90 -14.13 9.69
C ASN A 270 2.38 -15.57 9.43
N HIS A 271 1.51 -16.56 9.63
CA HIS A 271 1.89 -17.96 9.49
C HIS A 271 2.12 -18.38 8.02
N GLU A 272 1.29 -17.89 7.10
CA GLU A 272 1.33 -18.32 5.70
C GLU A 272 2.41 -17.61 4.88
N LEU A 273 2.72 -16.34 5.20
CA LEU A 273 3.65 -15.53 4.43
C LEU A 273 4.90 -15.15 5.23
N VAL A 274 4.75 -14.49 6.38
CA VAL A 274 5.88 -13.92 7.13
C VAL A 274 6.82 -15.02 7.61
N ASP A 275 6.27 -16.02 8.33
CA ASP A 275 7.04 -17.13 8.85
C ASP A 275 7.69 -17.89 7.68
N TYR A 276 6.94 -18.22 6.64
CA TYR A 276 7.46 -18.97 5.50
C TYR A 276 8.63 -18.27 4.79
N VAL A 277 8.51 -16.97 4.52
CA VAL A 277 9.55 -16.19 3.85
C VAL A 277 10.80 -16.05 4.72
N ILE A 278 10.63 -15.85 6.03
CA ILE A 278 11.73 -15.81 7.00
C ILE A 278 12.47 -17.16 7.05
N HIS A 279 11.73 -18.27 7.11
CA HIS A 279 12.31 -19.61 7.15
C HIS A 279 13.10 -19.91 5.87
N MET A 280 12.54 -19.64 4.69
CA MET A 280 13.26 -19.82 3.42
C MET A 280 14.55 -18.99 3.37
N PHE A 281 14.52 -17.76 3.87
CA PHE A 281 15.72 -16.92 3.95
C PHE A 281 16.79 -17.53 4.85
N HIS A 282 16.39 -17.97 6.04
CA HIS A 282 17.28 -18.62 6.99
C HIS A 282 17.86 -19.92 6.45
N ASP A 283 17.05 -20.76 5.79
CA ASP A 283 17.50 -22.00 5.19
C ASP A 283 18.51 -21.75 4.06
N LYS A 284 18.24 -20.77 3.20
CA LYS A 284 19.13 -20.41 2.09
C LYS A 284 20.49 -19.93 2.58
N PHE A 285 20.51 -19.03 3.57
CA PHE A 285 21.73 -18.36 4.00
C PHE A 285 22.32 -18.86 5.32
N ARG A 286 21.69 -19.87 5.92
CA ARG A 286 22.08 -20.47 7.21
C ARG A 286 22.26 -19.41 8.31
N THR A 287 21.42 -18.38 8.29
CA THR A 287 21.46 -17.25 9.23
C THR A 287 20.71 -17.53 10.53
N GLY A 288 20.04 -18.68 10.66
CA GLY A 288 19.23 -19.04 11.82
C GLY A 288 19.75 -20.28 12.57
N SER A 289 19.67 -20.20 13.90
CA SER A 289 19.50 -21.35 14.82
C SER A 289 18.03 -21.33 15.24
N LYS A 290 17.41 -22.50 15.43
CA LYS A 290 15.95 -22.73 15.61
C LYS A 290 15.26 -21.93 16.75
N SER A 291 15.98 -21.08 17.50
CA SER A 291 15.46 -20.31 18.65
C SER A 291 15.81 -18.81 18.66
N LYS A 292 16.35 -18.23 17.58
CA LYS A 292 16.76 -16.81 17.55
C LYS A 292 15.84 -15.95 16.68
N SER A 293 15.67 -14.69 17.08
CA SER A 293 15.05 -13.61 16.30
C SER A 293 15.63 -13.51 14.88
N PHE A 294 14.81 -13.12 13.91
CA PHE A 294 15.23 -12.91 12.52
C PHE A 294 16.29 -11.81 12.48
N ASN A 295 17.56 -12.21 12.38
CA ASN A 295 18.68 -11.33 12.11
C ASN A 295 19.37 -11.77 10.80
N PRO A 296 18.97 -11.22 9.65
CA PRO A 296 19.55 -11.58 8.37
C PRO A 296 21.05 -11.24 8.26
N LEU A 297 21.55 -10.33 9.11
CA LEU A 297 22.94 -9.86 9.13
C LEU A 297 23.83 -10.65 10.07
N ARG A 298 23.26 -11.47 10.96
CA ARG A 298 23.97 -12.36 11.88
C ARG A 298 24.36 -13.66 11.18
N ARG A 299 25.35 -13.62 10.28
CA ARG A 299 25.96 -14.85 9.74
C ARG A 299 26.77 -15.54 10.83
N ASN A 300 26.63 -16.87 10.94
CA ASN A 300 27.37 -17.67 11.92
C ASN A 300 28.89 -17.44 11.75
N SER A 301 29.53 -17.02 12.84
CA SER A 301 30.91 -16.55 12.98
C SER A 301 32.00 -17.60 12.73
N GLY A 302 31.67 -18.76 12.14
CA GLY A 302 32.59 -19.89 11.96
C GLY A 302 33.16 -20.05 10.54
N ALA A 303 32.70 -19.31 9.54
CA ALA A 303 33.25 -19.35 8.19
C ALA A 303 33.90 -18.00 7.87
N ALA A 304 35.09 -18.01 7.26
CA ALA A 304 35.84 -16.82 6.84
C ALA A 304 34.89 -15.77 6.26
N GLN A 305 34.74 -14.65 6.99
CA GLN A 305 33.74 -13.64 6.66
C GLN A 305 34.10 -13.01 5.32
N SER A 306 33.38 -13.35 4.26
CA SER A 306 33.33 -12.45 3.11
C SER A 306 32.78 -11.11 3.60
N PRO A 307 33.42 -9.97 3.25
CA PRO A 307 32.94 -8.66 3.66
C PRO A 307 31.47 -8.49 3.26
N LEU A 308 30.68 -7.88 4.14
CA LEU A 308 29.30 -7.51 3.84
C LEU A 308 29.29 -6.65 2.56
N SER A 309 28.27 -6.83 1.72
CA SER A 309 28.07 -5.92 0.60
C SER A 309 27.87 -4.49 1.14
N PRO A 310 28.16 -3.44 0.34
CA PRO A 310 27.90 -2.07 0.75
C PRO A 310 26.44 -1.84 1.16
N PHE A 311 25.49 -2.48 0.49
CA PHE A 311 24.08 -2.45 0.84
C PHE A 311 23.82 -3.11 2.21
N ALA A 312 24.29 -4.35 2.42
CA ALA A 312 24.15 -5.05 3.68
C ALA A 312 24.79 -4.30 4.86
N ALA A 313 25.93 -3.65 4.63
CA ALA A 313 26.61 -2.81 5.62
C ALA A 313 25.80 -1.56 5.98
N ARG A 314 25.19 -0.88 5.00
CA ARG A 314 24.33 0.29 5.25
C ARG A 314 23.07 -0.09 6.00
N VAL A 315 22.41 -1.19 5.59
CA VAL A 315 21.26 -1.72 6.32
C VAL A 315 21.64 -2.13 7.74
N LYS A 316 22.78 -2.81 7.92
CA LYS A 316 23.29 -3.13 9.27
C LYS A 316 23.48 -1.89 10.12
N ASN A 317 24.14 -0.85 9.59
CA ASN A 317 24.33 0.39 10.32
C ASN A 317 23.01 1.08 10.65
N ALA A 318 22.02 1.05 9.75
CA ALA A 318 20.68 1.56 10.04
C ALA A 318 20.03 0.77 11.17
N THR A 319 20.04 -0.55 11.11
CA THR A 319 19.47 -1.41 12.15
C THR A 319 20.19 -1.23 13.50
N ASP A 320 21.53 -1.32 13.55
CA ASP A 320 22.33 -1.21 14.78
C ASP A 320 22.11 0.14 15.48
N ARG A 321 22.03 1.25 14.72
CA ARG A 321 21.80 2.59 15.28
C ARG A 321 20.46 2.76 15.99
N TYR A 322 19.45 1.96 15.62
CA TYR A 322 18.08 2.12 16.12
C TYR A 322 17.57 0.91 16.93
N CYS A 323 18.19 -0.27 16.81
CA CYS A 323 17.83 -1.48 17.55
C CYS A 323 18.28 -1.48 19.01
N GLU A 324 19.29 -0.69 19.41
CA GLU A 324 19.59 -0.49 20.83
C GLU A 324 18.48 0.26 21.57
N SER A 325 17.55 0.90 20.84
CA SER A 325 16.54 1.79 21.44
C SER A 325 15.13 1.22 21.52
N PHE A 326 14.71 0.24 20.71
CA PHE A 326 13.31 -0.22 20.76
C PHE A 326 13.13 -1.71 20.42
N SER A 327 12.56 -2.44 21.38
CA SER A 327 11.73 -3.60 21.06
C SER A 327 10.54 -3.10 20.26
N ILE A 328 10.17 -3.78 19.17
CA ILE A 328 8.92 -3.51 18.45
C ILE A 328 7.77 -3.65 19.45
N LEU A 329 7.34 -2.53 20.03
CA LEU A 329 6.20 -2.43 20.93
C LEU A 329 4.93 -2.44 20.09
N MET A 330 4.60 -3.61 19.53
CA MET A 330 3.23 -3.94 19.16
C MET A 330 2.35 -4.16 20.40
N HIS A 331 2.98 -4.30 21.57
CA HIS A 331 2.32 -4.69 22.82
C HIS A 331 1.55 -3.56 23.51
N GLU A 332 1.92 -2.30 23.28
CA GLU A 332 1.30 -1.17 24.00
C GLU A 332 -0.09 -0.83 23.50
N HIS A 333 -0.46 -1.22 22.27
CA HIS A 333 -1.80 -0.92 21.73
C HIS A 333 -2.60 -2.18 21.34
N TRP A 334 -1.98 -3.35 21.13
CA TRP A 334 -2.69 -4.56 20.72
C TRP A 334 -2.10 -5.84 21.33
N PRO A 335 -2.55 -6.28 22.53
CA PRO A 335 -2.13 -7.54 23.11
C PRO A 335 -2.66 -8.69 22.23
N GLY A 336 -1.78 -9.37 21.49
CA GLY A 336 -2.14 -10.52 20.64
C GLY A 336 -1.41 -10.61 19.29
N LEU A 337 -0.68 -9.56 18.87
CA LEU A 337 0.23 -9.63 17.72
C LEU A 337 1.62 -10.05 18.19
N THR A 338 2.11 -11.17 17.69
CA THR A 338 3.45 -11.70 17.95
C THR A 338 4.48 -10.62 17.64
N GLN A 339 5.36 -10.31 18.60
CA GLN A 339 6.53 -9.49 18.34
C GLN A 339 7.43 -10.21 17.32
N VAL A 340 7.50 -9.71 16.09
CA VAL A 340 8.65 -10.02 15.23
C VAL A 340 9.79 -9.15 15.75
N LYS A 341 10.52 -9.63 16.75
CA LYS A 341 11.72 -8.95 17.23
C LYS A 341 12.79 -9.07 16.13
N ILE A 342 13.01 -8.00 15.37
CA ILE A 342 14.14 -7.87 14.46
C ILE A 342 15.26 -7.25 15.30
N THR A 343 16.26 -8.05 15.66
CA THR A 343 17.43 -7.63 16.46
C THR A 343 18.68 -8.01 15.73
#